data_AF-A0A0D2ZTK4-F1
#
_entry.id   AF-A0A0D2ZTK4-F1
#
_cell.length_a   1.000
_cell.length_b   1.000
_cell.length_c   1.000
_cell.angle_alpha   90.00
_cell.angle_beta   90.00
_cell.angle_gamma   90.00
#
_symmetry.space_group_name_H-M   'P 1'
#
loop_
_entity.id
_entity.type
_entity.pdbx_description
1 polymer ?
#
loop_
_entity_poly.entity_id
_entity_poly.type
_entity_poly.pdbx_seq_one_letter_code
_entity_poly.pdbx_strand_id
1 'polypeptide(L)'
;MEKTIERYGEFSNEYFVPGRPQVQPYLEELKKEMDIMVKKIDLLEVQQRKLMGQGLGLCSVAELQEIDIQIEKSLRIVRSRKAELYADQLGKLKEMEIEVLDERRRLREKEIKERLLRPLLPVTFHTEKGEPEGGYRTKHSSEVETDVFIGLPVAPP
;
A
#
# COMPACT_ATOMS: atom_id res chain seq x y z
N MET A 1 31.92 34.23 -18.10
CA MET A 1 31.69 33.22 -17.04
C MET A 1 32.81 33.28 -16.01
N GLU A 2 34.08 33.27 -16.43
CA GLU A 2 35.25 33.47 -15.54
C GLU A 2 35.14 34.75 -14.69
N LYS A 3 34.85 35.92 -15.27
CA LYS A 3 34.64 37.17 -14.52
C LYS A 3 33.49 37.14 -13.50
N THR A 4 32.59 36.17 -13.62
CA THR A 4 31.50 35.96 -12.65
C THR A 4 32.01 35.05 -11.53
N ILE A 5 32.71 33.96 -11.89
CA ILE A 5 33.37 33.05 -10.94
C ILE A 5 34.40 33.79 -10.10
N GLU A 6 35.19 34.68 -10.70
CA GLU A 6 36.23 35.49 -10.06
C GLU A 6 35.63 36.47 -9.05
N ARG A 7 34.54 37.17 -9.42
CA ARG A 7 33.74 37.99 -8.49
C ARG A 7 33.22 37.18 -7.30
N TYR A 8 32.65 36.00 -7.54
CA TYR A 8 32.19 35.14 -6.45
C TYR A 8 33.35 34.60 -5.61
N GLY A 9 34.53 34.40 -6.21
CA GLY A 9 35.77 34.06 -5.51
C GLY A 9 36.21 35.17 -4.55
N GLU A 10 36.19 36.43 -5.00
CA GLU A 10 36.49 37.61 -4.19
C GLU A 10 35.51 37.75 -3.00
N PHE A 11 34.20 37.55 -3.23
CA PHE A 11 33.18 37.57 -2.18
C PHE A 11 33.20 36.35 -1.24
N SER A 12 33.66 35.18 -1.71
CA SER A 12 33.84 34.00 -0.85
C SER A 12 34.93 34.25 0.20
N ASN A 13 35.89 35.11 -0.11
CA ASN A 13 36.97 35.49 0.79
C ASN A 13 36.54 36.52 1.85
N GLU A 14 35.46 37.27 1.64
CA GLU A 14 34.86 38.14 2.66
C GLU A 14 34.13 37.35 3.76
N TYR A 15 33.71 36.12 3.46
CA TYR A 15 33.27 35.14 4.46
C TYR A 15 34.44 34.30 5.01
N PHE A 16 35.47 34.06 4.21
CA PHE A 16 36.74 33.47 4.63
C PHE A 16 37.73 34.54 5.09
N VAL A 17 37.36 35.34 6.09
CA VAL A 17 38.34 36.18 6.80
C VAL A 17 39.19 35.23 7.67
N PRO A 18 40.52 35.11 7.44
CA PRO A 18 41.39 34.44 8.38
C PRO A 18 41.38 35.26 9.68
N GLY A 19 40.65 34.78 10.69
CA GLY A 19 40.50 35.49 11.96
C GLY A 19 39.10 35.89 12.39
N ARG A 20 38.00 35.40 11.79
CA ARG A 20 36.71 35.37 12.53
C ARG A 20 36.81 34.31 13.64
N PRO A 21 36.90 34.69 14.93
CA PRO A 21 37.21 33.74 16.00
C PRO A 21 36.10 32.71 16.23
N GLN A 22 34.91 32.89 15.65
CA GLN A 22 33.73 32.04 15.90
C GLN A 22 33.49 30.98 14.81
N VAL A 23 33.96 31.14 13.57
CA VAL A 23 33.65 30.20 12.47
C VAL A 23 34.47 28.91 12.60
N GLN A 24 35.74 29.01 12.99
CA GLN A 24 36.63 27.85 13.18
C GLN A 24 36.18 26.95 14.35
N PRO A 25 35.89 27.49 15.55
CA PRO A 25 35.36 26.69 16.65
C PRO A 25 34.00 26.07 16.33
N TYR A 26 33.12 26.81 15.63
CA TYR A 26 31.82 26.31 15.20
C TYR A 26 31.93 25.13 14.21
N LEU A 27 32.83 25.20 13.23
CA LEU A 27 33.09 24.09 12.32
C LEU A 27 33.67 22.87 13.04
N GLU A 28 34.54 23.09 14.02
CA GLU A 28 35.12 22.01 14.83
C GLU A 28 34.07 21.34 15.74
N GLU A 29 33.16 22.12 16.31
CA GLU A 29 31.99 21.62 17.06
C GLU A 29 31.05 20.82 16.15
N LEU A 30 30.74 21.34 14.96
CA LEU A 30 29.89 20.64 14.00
C LEU A 30 30.50 19.31 13.55
N LYS A 31 31.82 19.27 13.35
CA LYS A 31 32.53 18.03 13.03
C LYS A 31 32.45 17.01 14.17
N LYS A 32 32.61 17.45 15.42
CA LYS A 32 32.43 16.59 16.60
C LYS A 32 31.01 16.05 16.69
N GLU A 33 30.01 16.90 16.46
CA GLU A 33 28.60 16.49 16.47
C GLU A 33 28.32 15.46 15.37
N MET A 34 28.87 15.67 14.16
CA MET A 34 28.81 14.70 13.07
C MET A 34 29.43 13.36 13.47
N ASP A 35 30.63 13.36 14.06
CA ASP A 35 31.30 12.14 14.51
C ASP A 35 30.48 11.39 15.58
N ILE A 36 29.79 12.12 16.46
CA ILE A 36 28.87 11.54 17.46
C ILE A 36 27.65 10.92 16.76
N MET A 37 27.05 11.62 15.80
CA MET A 37 25.90 11.11 15.06
C MET A 37 26.24 9.85 14.26
N VAL A 38 27.39 9.81 13.59
CA VAL A 38 27.85 8.62 12.85
C VAL A 38 27.98 7.42 13.78
N LYS A 39 28.64 7.58 14.93
CA LYS A 39 28.76 6.49 15.92
C LYS A 39 27.41 6.01 16.44
N LYS A 40 26.44 6.93 16.59
CA LYS A 40 25.09 6.60 17.02
C LYS A 40 24.34 5.80 15.96
N ILE A 41 24.50 6.16 14.68
CA ILE A 41 23.94 5.40 13.55
C ILE A 41 24.54 4.00 13.54
N ASP A 42 25.87 3.87 13.60
CA ASP A 42 26.55 2.56 13.59
C ASP A 42 26.04 1.66 14.73
N LEU A 43 25.88 2.22 15.94
CA LEU A 43 25.34 1.49 17.08
C LEU A 43 23.91 1.01 16.82
N LEU A 44 23.04 1.87 16.28
CA LEU A 44 21.65 1.51 15.96
C LEU A 44 21.57 0.43 14.89
N GLU A 45 22.41 0.50 13.86
CA GLU A 45 22.46 -0.51 12.79
C GLU A 45 22.94 -1.87 13.30
N VAL A 46 23.93 -1.89 14.21
CA VAL A 46 24.36 -3.13 14.89
C VAL A 46 23.21 -3.72 15.69
N GLN A 47 22.50 -2.91 16.48
CA GLN A 47 21.36 -3.37 17.27
C GLN A 47 20.22 -3.89 16.37
N GLN A 48 19.93 -3.18 15.28
CA GLN A 48 18.93 -3.63 14.30
C GLN A 48 19.30 -4.99 13.69
N ARG A 49 20.56 -5.19 13.28
CA ARG A 49 21.03 -6.49 12.76
C ARG A 49 20.88 -7.60 13.79
N LYS A 50 21.22 -7.35 15.06
CA LYS A 50 21.02 -8.30 16.16
C LYS A 50 19.55 -8.67 16.32
N LEU A 51 18.64 -7.69 16.33
CA LEU A 51 17.18 -7.93 16.39
C LEU A 51 16.66 -8.73 15.17
N MET A 52 17.32 -8.62 14.02
CA MET A 52 17.03 -9.43 12.82
C MET A 52 17.69 -10.83 12.85
N GLY A 53 18.32 -11.22 13.96
CA GLY A 53 18.96 -12.53 14.13
C GLY A 53 20.35 -12.64 13.51
N GLN A 54 20.97 -11.53 13.12
CA GLN A 54 22.29 -11.50 12.49
C GLN A 54 23.39 -11.19 13.51
N GLY A 55 24.56 -11.83 13.36
CA GLY A 55 25.73 -11.51 14.19
C GLY A 55 25.62 -11.93 15.66
N LEU A 56 24.67 -12.81 16.00
CA LEU A 56 24.39 -13.26 17.36
C LEU A 56 25.52 -14.07 18.00
N GLY A 57 26.45 -14.61 17.22
CA GLY A 57 27.59 -15.38 17.75
C GLY A 57 28.57 -14.56 18.59
N LEU A 58 28.48 -13.24 18.56
CA LEU A 58 29.27 -12.31 19.39
C LEU A 58 28.49 -11.80 20.60
N CYS A 59 27.21 -12.16 20.74
CA CYS A 59 26.38 -11.73 21.86
C CYS A 59 26.63 -12.59 23.09
N SER A 60 26.64 -11.94 24.25
CA SER A 60 26.55 -12.61 25.54
C SER A 60 25.16 -13.23 25.73
N VAL A 61 25.06 -14.17 26.67
CA VAL A 61 23.78 -14.82 27.02
C VAL A 61 22.76 -13.78 27.50
N ALA A 62 23.19 -12.78 28.28
CA ALA A 62 22.32 -11.72 28.77
C ALA A 62 21.77 -10.86 27.62
N GLU A 63 22.61 -10.47 26.66
CA GLU A 63 22.16 -9.73 25.46
C GLU A 63 21.15 -10.55 24.64
N LEU A 64 21.38 -11.86 24.48
CA LEU A 64 20.45 -12.73 23.76
C LEU A 64 19.09 -12.82 24.46
N GLN A 65 19.08 -12.89 25.80
CA GLN A 65 17.84 -12.88 26.58
C GLN A 65 17.08 -11.55 26.44
N GLU A 66 17.78 -10.42 26.43
CA GLU A 66 17.16 -9.12 26.23
C GLU A 66 16.54 -8.99 24.83
N ILE A 67 17.26 -9.44 23.80
CA ILE A 67 16.76 -9.51 22.42
C ILE A 67 15.49 -10.37 22.34
N ASP A 68 15.50 -11.56 22.94
CA ASP A 68 14.36 -12.48 22.94
C ASP A 68 13.12 -11.84 23.58
N ILE A 69 13.27 -11.26 24.76
CA ILE A 69 12.19 -10.56 25.48
C ILE A 69 11.64 -9.40 24.63
N GLN A 70 12.52 -8.61 23.99
CA GLN A 70 12.10 -7.48 23.16
C GLN A 70 11.31 -7.93 21.93
N ILE A 71 11.78 -9.00 21.26
CA ILE A 71 11.10 -9.58 20.11
C ILE A 71 9.75 -10.17 20.53
N GLU A 72 9.70 -10.94 21.61
CA GLU A 72 8.46 -11.56 22.09
C GLU A 72 7.40 -10.49 22.42
N LYS A 73 7.79 -9.44 23.15
CA LYS A 73 6.90 -8.33 23.52
C LYS A 73 6.36 -7.61 22.29
N SER A 74 7.23 -7.24 21.35
CA SER A 74 6.82 -6.52 20.14
C SER A 74 5.91 -7.38 19.25
N LEU A 75 6.21 -8.67 19.12
CA LEU A 75 5.44 -9.61 18.33
C LEU A 75 4.04 -9.83 18.92
N ARG A 76 3.93 -9.90 20.25
CA ARG A 76 2.63 -9.96 20.94
C ARG A 76 1.77 -8.75 20.61
N ILE A 77 2.34 -7.54 20.67
CA ILE A 77 1.63 -6.29 20.35
C ILE A 77 1.18 -6.28 18.88
N VAL A 78 2.09 -6.60 17.95
CA VAL A 78 1.79 -6.60 16.51
C VAL A 78 0.69 -7.62 16.18
N ARG A 79 0.75 -8.82 16.77
CA ARG A 79 -0.27 -9.85 16.57
C ARG A 79 -1.63 -9.44 17.15
N SER A 80 -1.68 -8.87 18.35
CA SER A 80 -2.93 -8.37 18.94
C SER A 80 -3.59 -7.34 18.04
N ARG A 81 -2.82 -6.32 17.63
CA ARG A 81 -3.34 -5.26 16.77
C ARG A 81 -3.81 -5.80 15.41
N LYS A 82 -3.09 -6.77 14.84
CA LYS A 82 -3.49 -7.41 13.58
C LYS A 82 -4.80 -8.18 13.74
N ALA A 83 -4.98 -8.90 14.86
CA ALA A 83 -6.20 -9.62 15.15
C ALA A 83 -7.40 -8.67 15.34
N GLU A 84 -7.23 -7.57 16.08
CA GLU A 84 -8.23 -6.52 16.25
C GLU A 84 -8.67 -5.94 14.90
N LEU A 85 -7.72 -5.54 14.05
CA LEU A 85 -8.03 -5.00 12.72
C LEU A 85 -8.80 -5.98 11.83
N TYR A 86 -8.48 -7.28 11.90
CA TYR A 86 -9.22 -8.29 11.14
C TYR A 86 -10.61 -8.57 11.73
N ALA A 87 -10.76 -8.53 13.05
CA ALA A 87 -12.06 -8.65 13.68
C ALA A 87 -12.99 -7.51 13.23
N ASP A 88 -12.48 -6.28 13.18
CA ASP A 88 -13.23 -5.12 12.69
C ASP A 88 -13.63 -5.27 11.21
N GLN A 89 -12.71 -5.70 10.35
CA GLN A 89 -12.99 -5.95 8.94
C GLN A 89 -14.04 -7.05 8.76
N LEU A 90 -13.92 -8.14 9.51
CA LEU A 90 -14.89 -9.24 9.49
C LEU A 90 -16.27 -8.78 9.95
N GLY A 91 -16.34 -7.91 10.97
CA GLY A 91 -17.60 -7.31 11.43
C GLY A 91 -18.31 -6.54 10.33
N LYS A 92 -17.58 -5.64 9.64
CA LYS A 92 -18.13 -4.84 8.52
C LYS A 92 -18.64 -5.72 7.38
N LEU A 93 -17.88 -6.77 7.02
CA LEU A 93 -18.28 -7.69 5.97
C LEU A 93 -19.55 -8.46 6.33
N LYS A 94 -19.70 -8.90 7.59
CA LYS A 94 -20.91 -9.57 8.08
C LYS A 94 -22.13 -8.65 8.06
N GLU A 95 -21.96 -7.39 8.43
CA GLU A 95 -23.04 -6.40 8.38
C GLU A 95 -23.51 -6.17 6.94
N MET A 96 -22.56 -6.01 6.00
CA MET A 96 -22.88 -5.89 4.58
C MET A 96 -23.54 -7.15 4.01
N GLU A 97 -23.11 -8.34 4.44
CA GLU A 97 -23.75 -9.60 4.06
C GLU A 97 -25.22 -9.63 4.50
N ILE A 98 -25.52 -9.22 5.73
CA ILE A 98 -26.89 -9.16 6.26
C ILE A 98 -27.73 -8.16 5.44
N GLU A 99 -27.22 -6.95 5.21
CA GLU A 99 -27.92 -5.92 4.44
C GLU A 99 -28.28 -6.41 3.02
N VAL A 100 -27.31 -7.03 2.33
CA VAL A 100 -27.50 -7.58 0.99
C VAL A 100 -28.52 -8.73 0.98
N LEU A 101 -28.49 -9.61 1.98
CA LEU A 101 -29.44 -10.72 2.10
C LEU A 101 -30.87 -10.24 2.35
N ASP A 102 -31.04 -9.22 3.18
CA ASP A 102 -32.34 -8.61 3.47
C ASP A 102 -32.89 -7.86 2.27
N GLU A 103 -32.06 -7.09 1.57
CA GLU A 103 -32.48 -6.43 0.33
C GLU A 103 -32.87 -7.45 -0.75
N ARG A 104 -32.08 -8.53 -0.90
CA ARG A 104 -32.42 -9.62 -1.82
C ARG A 104 -33.74 -10.30 -1.45
N ARG A 105 -34.04 -10.47 -0.16
CA ARG A 105 -35.33 -10.99 0.31
C ARG A 105 -36.47 -10.06 -0.08
N ARG A 106 -36.32 -8.76 0.20
CA ARG A 106 -37.30 -7.73 -0.14
C ARG A 106 -37.59 -7.66 -1.65
N LEU A 107 -36.55 -7.73 -2.48
CA LEU A 107 -36.70 -7.74 -3.94
C LEU A 107 -37.45 -8.98 -4.44
N ARG A 108 -37.14 -10.18 -3.92
CA ARG A 108 -37.88 -11.40 -4.26
C ARG A 108 -39.36 -11.31 -3.89
N GLU A 109 -39.68 -10.76 -2.71
CA GLU A 109 -41.07 -10.57 -2.31
C GLU A 109 -41.82 -9.60 -3.24
N LYS A 110 -41.16 -8.52 -3.69
CA LYS A 110 -41.73 -7.61 -4.69
C LYS A 110 -41.94 -8.29 -6.04
N GLU A 111 -40.95 -9.04 -6.52
CA GLU A 111 -41.04 -9.79 -7.78
C GLU A 111 -42.22 -10.77 -7.76
N ILE A 112 -42.39 -11.52 -6.67
CA ILE A 112 -43.52 -12.43 -6.50
C ILE A 112 -44.84 -11.66 -6.52
N LYS A 113 -44.96 -10.55 -5.78
CA LYS A 113 -46.17 -9.71 -5.77
C LYS A 113 -46.49 -9.16 -7.15
N GLU A 114 -45.51 -8.63 -7.87
CA GLU A 114 -45.70 -8.12 -9.23
C GLU A 114 -46.11 -9.23 -10.21
N ARG A 115 -45.53 -10.43 -10.09
CA ARG A 115 -45.91 -11.58 -10.91
C ARG A 115 -47.33 -12.07 -10.62
N LEU A 116 -47.78 -12.00 -9.36
CA LEU A 116 -49.16 -12.32 -8.96
C LEU A 116 -50.17 -11.25 -9.39
N LEU A 117 -49.76 -9.98 -9.41
CA LEU A 117 -50.60 -8.85 -9.81
C LEU A 117 -50.63 -8.63 -11.33
N ARG A 118 -49.73 -9.28 -12.09
CA ARG A 118 -49.73 -9.25 -13.55
C ARG A 118 -51.00 -9.96 -14.07
N PRO A 119 -51.86 -9.29 -14.85
CA PRO A 119 -52.97 -9.98 -15.51
C PRO A 119 -52.42 -11.11 -16.38
N LEU A 120 -52.98 -12.32 -16.24
CA LEU A 120 -52.78 -13.41 -17.20
C LEU A 120 -53.43 -12.98 -18.52
N LEU A 121 -52.71 -12.17 -19.32
CA LEU A 121 -53.08 -12.02 -20.72
C LEU A 121 -52.81 -13.36 -21.40
N PRO A 122 -53.75 -13.88 -22.21
CA PRO A 122 -53.58 -15.17 -22.87
C PRO A 122 -52.30 -15.11 -23.72
N VAL A 123 -51.38 -16.04 -23.47
CA VAL A 123 -50.35 -16.38 -24.45
C VAL A 123 -51.12 -16.98 -25.63
N THR A 124 -51.33 -16.19 -26.68
CA THR A 124 -51.82 -16.74 -27.93
C THR A 124 -50.68 -17.52 -28.57
N PHE A 125 -50.77 -18.85 -28.48
CA PHE A 125 -49.97 -19.74 -29.32
C PHE A 125 -50.49 -19.63 -30.75
N HIS A 126 -50.03 -18.63 -31.50
CA HIS A 126 -50.15 -18.67 -32.96
C HIS A 126 -49.07 -19.60 -33.47
N THR A 127 -49.46 -20.86 -33.67
CA THR A 127 -48.76 -21.77 -34.57
C THR A 127 -49.11 -21.34 -35.98
N GLU A 128 -48.32 -20.45 -36.57
CA GLU A 128 -48.32 -20.27 -38.02
C GLU A 128 -46.87 -20.32 -38.52
N LYS A 129 -46.64 -21.36 -39.32
CA LYS A 129 -45.42 -21.58 -40.10
C LYS A 129 -45.27 -20.44 -41.12
N GLY A 130 -44.11 -19.79 -41.14
CA GLY A 130 -43.70 -18.85 -42.18
C GLY A 130 -42.28 -18.37 -41.94
N GLU A 131 -41.43 -18.49 -42.96
CA GLU A 131 -39.97 -18.30 -42.98
C GLU A 131 -39.47 -16.86 -42.71
N PRO A 132 -38.13 -16.65 -42.53
CA PRO A 132 -37.58 -15.54 -41.76
C PRO A 132 -37.09 -14.38 -42.64
N GLU A 133 -37.63 -13.18 -42.48
CA GLU A 133 -36.97 -11.96 -42.97
C GLU A 133 -37.33 -10.72 -42.13
N GLY A 134 -36.34 -9.84 -41.91
CA GLY A 134 -36.58 -8.45 -41.52
C GLY A 134 -36.01 -8.02 -40.17
N GLY A 135 -34.68 -7.97 -40.04
CA GLY A 135 -34.02 -7.42 -38.85
C GLY A 135 -33.96 -5.89 -38.86
N TYR A 136 -34.14 -5.28 -37.69
CA TYR A 136 -33.58 -3.96 -37.39
C TYR A 136 -32.77 -4.06 -36.11
N ARG A 137 -31.49 -3.83 -36.33
CA ARG A 137 -30.37 -4.02 -35.44
C ARG A 137 -30.00 -2.64 -34.92
N THR A 138 -30.19 -2.34 -33.64
CA THR A 138 -29.52 -1.19 -33.00
C THR A 138 -28.33 -1.69 -32.20
N LYS A 139 -27.21 -1.78 -32.94
CA LYS A 139 -25.84 -1.92 -32.46
C LYS A 139 -25.46 -0.65 -31.70
N HIS A 140 -25.09 -0.78 -30.43
CA HIS A 140 -24.02 0.00 -29.81
C HIS A 140 -23.33 -0.86 -28.74
N SER A 141 -22.61 -1.88 -29.17
CA SER A 141 -21.51 -2.46 -28.42
C SER A 141 -20.22 -1.95 -29.08
N SER A 142 -19.57 -0.96 -28.46
CA SER A 142 -18.17 -0.70 -28.78
C SER A 142 -17.35 -1.80 -28.10
N GLU A 143 -17.02 -2.85 -28.84
CA GLU A 143 -15.96 -3.78 -28.45
C GLU A 143 -14.66 -2.98 -28.40
N VAL A 144 -14.10 -2.85 -27.20
CA VAL A 144 -12.71 -2.44 -27.03
C VAL A 144 -11.93 -3.74 -26.95
N GLU A 145 -11.15 -4.02 -27.98
CA GLU A 145 -10.21 -5.14 -28.00
C GLU A 145 -9.11 -4.84 -26.97
N THR A 146 -9.20 -5.49 -25.82
CA THR A 146 -8.10 -5.49 -24.84
C THR A 146 -7.33 -6.78 -25.04
N ASP A 147 -6.07 -6.65 -25.47
CA ASP A 147 -5.11 -7.75 -25.45
C ASP A 147 -4.77 -8.09 -23.99
N VAL A 148 -5.67 -8.83 -23.33
CA VAL A 148 -5.45 -9.34 -21.98
C VAL A 148 -4.69 -10.66 -22.10
N PHE A 149 -3.36 -10.57 -22.06
CA PHE A 149 -2.48 -11.72 -21.98
C PHE A 149 -2.53 -12.28 -20.55
N ILE A 150 -3.30 -13.36 -20.31
CA ILE A 150 -3.26 -14.11 -19.05
C ILE A 150 -2.27 -15.26 -19.22
N GLY A 151 -0.98 -14.98 -19.06
CA GLY A 151 0.08 -15.98 -19.11
C GLY A 151 1.37 -15.48 -18.48
N LEU A 152 2.18 -16.39 -17.94
CA LEU A 152 3.51 -16.06 -17.42
C LEU A 152 4.39 -15.47 -18.55
N PRO A 153 5.18 -14.41 -18.28
CA PRO A 153 6.11 -13.87 -19.27
C PRO A 153 7.18 -14.91 -19.62
N VAL A 154 7.31 -15.19 -20.91
CA VAL A 154 8.42 -15.97 -21.47
C VAL A 154 9.68 -15.10 -21.38
N ALA A 155 10.72 -15.62 -20.72
CA ALA A 155 12.04 -14.98 -20.70
C ALA A 155 12.70 -15.08 -22.09
N PRO A 156 13.27 -13.98 -22.63
CA PRO A 156 14.02 -14.03 -23.88
C PRO A 156 15.41 -14.69 -23.70
N PRO A 157 16.00 -15.22 -24.79
CA PRO A 157 17.24 -16.01 -24.79
C PRO A 157 18.50 -15.22 -24.42
#